data_AF-A0A2D4KKA4-F1
#
_entry.id   AF-A0A2D4KKA4-F1
#
_cell.length_a   1.000
_cell.length_b   1.000
_cell.length_c   1.000
_cell.angle_alpha   90.00
_cell.angle_beta   90.00
_cell.angle_gamma   90.00
#
_symmetry.space_group_name_H-M   'P 1'
#
loop_
_entity.id
_entity.type
_entity.pdbx_description
1 polymer ?
#
loop_
_entity_poly.entity_id
_entity_poly.type
_entity_poly.pdbx_seq_one_letter_code
_entity_poly.pdbx_strand_id
1 'polypeptide(L)'
;QEIVLPNFCPNPSHSRVKLWHTLDIRRALHIYKKRTSSFRKTEAIFISYQNCLGQRVSSSSIGRWIRITIANIYKAQALPVPSHIMAHSIRSVATTAAWSTQASVEDTCKAKTWSTP
;
A
#
# COMPACT_ATOMS: atom_id res chain seq x y z
N GLN A 1 -16.25 11.77 -0.57
CA GLN A 1 -15.76 11.65 0.81
C GLN A 1 -14.26 11.89 0.81
N GLU A 2 -13.79 12.84 1.61
CA GLU A 2 -12.36 13.10 1.78
C GLU A 2 -11.72 11.97 2.59
N ILE A 3 -10.55 11.48 2.16
CA ILE A 3 -9.82 10.43 2.86
C ILE A 3 -8.69 11.08 3.66
N VAL A 4 -8.82 11.09 4.98
CA VAL A 4 -7.76 11.55 5.90
C VAL A 4 -6.91 10.35 6.29
N LEU A 5 -5.63 10.37 5.91
CA LEU A 5 -4.68 9.32 6.28
C LEU A 5 -4.07 9.63 7.66
N PRO A 6 -4.25 8.76 8.67
CA PRO A 6 -3.65 8.95 9.99
C PRO A 6 -2.13 8.76 9.94
N ASN A 7 -1.42 9.39 10.87
CA ASN A 7 -0.01 9.07 11.12
C ASN A 7 0.06 7.76 11.90
N PHE A 8 0.74 6.76 11.36
CA PHE A 8 0.81 5.44 11.99
C PHE A 8 1.79 5.42 13.16
N CYS A 9 2.91 6.14 13.03
CA CYS A 9 3.94 6.25 14.08
C CYS A 9 4.55 7.66 14.08
N PRO A 10 3.88 8.68 14.65
CA PRO A 10 4.34 10.07 14.53
C PRO A 10 5.66 10.35 15.28
N ASN A 11 5.91 9.65 16.40
CA ASN A 11 7.11 9.82 17.23
C ASN A 11 7.80 8.47 17.49
N PRO A 12 8.75 8.06 16.61
CA PRO A 12 9.41 6.78 16.76
C PRO A 12 10.49 6.79 17.86
N SER A 13 10.09 6.44 19.09
CA SER A 13 10.96 6.40 20.27
C SER A 13 11.79 5.11 20.40
N HIS A 14 11.18 3.94 20.21
CA HIS A 14 11.83 2.63 20.37
C HIS A 14 12.03 1.90 19.03
N SER A 15 12.91 0.89 19.00
CA SER A 15 13.34 0.17 17.78
C SER A 15 12.19 -0.37 16.92
N ARG A 16 11.17 -0.96 17.56
CA ARG A 16 9.97 -1.48 16.88
C ARG A 16 9.13 -0.36 16.25
N VAL A 17 8.96 0.75 16.96
CA VAL A 17 8.23 1.93 16.45
C VAL A 17 8.99 2.58 15.31
N LYS A 18 10.33 2.60 15.35
CA LYS A 18 11.17 3.02 14.22
C LYS A 18 10.94 2.14 12.99
N LEU A 19 10.85 0.81 13.17
CA LEU A 19 10.54 -0.11 12.07
C LEU A 19 9.14 0.17 11.50
N TRP A 20 8.11 0.30 12.34
CA TRP A 20 6.76 0.59 11.90
C TRP A 20 6.60 1.97 11.26
N HIS A 21 7.38 2.96 11.69
CA HIS A 21 7.45 4.26 11.03
C HIS A 21 7.93 4.15 9.58
N THR A 22 8.71 3.10 9.24
CA THR A 22 9.05 2.85 7.83
C THR A 22 7.87 2.38 6.99
N LEU A 23 6.82 1.84 7.62
CA LEU A 23 5.58 1.36 7.01
C LEU A 23 4.48 2.44 6.97
N ASP A 24 4.76 3.66 7.44
CA ASP A 24 3.80 4.76 7.44
C ASP A 24 3.44 5.21 6.01
N ILE A 25 2.17 5.04 5.65
CA ILE A 25 1.64 5.34 4.31
C ILE A 25 1.76 6.83 3.98
N ARG A 26 1.53 7.72 4.96
CA ARG A 26 1.62 9.17 4.74
C ARG A 26 3.06 9.56 4.42
N ARG A 27 4.04 9.00 5.14
CA ARG A 27 5.47 9.17 4.83
C ARG A 27 5.80 8.67 3.43
N ALA A 28 5.36 7.46 3.08
CA ALA A 28 5.59 6.88 1.76
C ALA A 28 5.02 7.76 0.63
N LEU A 29 3.78 8.23 0.78
CA LEU A 29 3.13 9.11 -0.19
C LEU A 29 3.80 10.48 -0.28
N HIS A 30 4.23 11.05 0.85
CA HIS A 30 4.94 12.32 0.85
C HIS A 30 6.27 12.21 0.06
N ILE A 31 7.05 11.16 0.31
CA ILE A 31 8.29 10.88 -0.43
C ILE A 31 7.99 10.69 -1.91
N TYR A 32 6.96 9.92 -2.25
CA TYR A 32 6.56 9.70 -3.64
C TYR A 32 6.18 11.00 -4.35
N LYS A 33 5.33 11.84 -3.73
CA LYS A 33 4.96 13.15 -4.27
C LYS A 33 6.17 14.04 -4.47
N LYS A 34 7.07 14.10 -3.50
CA LYS A 34 8.32 14.88 -3.60
C LYS A 34 9.19 14.40 -4.77
N ARG A 35 9.43 13.09 -4.89
CA ARG A 35 10.27 12.50 -5.95
C ARG A 35 9.66 12.61 -7.35
N THR A 36 8.34 12.65 -7.44
CA THR A 36 7.63 12.76 -8.72
C THR A 36 7.29 14.20 -9.11
N SER A 37 7.58 15.18 -8.25
CA SER A 37 7.15 16.57 -8.41
C SER A 37 7.62 17.22 -9.72
N SER A 38 8.86 16.97 -10.14
CA SER A 38 9.48 17.63 -11.30
C SER A 38 8.84 17.26 -12.65
N PHE A 39 8.12 16.15 -12.73
CA PHE A 39 7.54 15.66 -13.99
C PHE A 39 6.05 15.33 -13.89
N ARG A 40 5.41 15.66 -12.77
CA ARG A 40 3.99 15.41 -12.54
C ARG A 40 3.13 16.35 -13.39
N LYS A 41 2.11 15.78 -14.05
CA LYS A 41 1.18 16.50 -14.94
C LYS A 41 -0.28 16.40 -14.48
N THR A 42 -0.53 15.74 -13.33
CA THR A 42 -1.87 15.48 -12.80
C THR A 42 -1.88 15.40 -11.28
N GLU A 43 -3.03 15.70 -10.69
CA GLU A 43 -3.34 15.55 -9.26
C GLU A 43 -3.59 14.09 -8.84
N ALA A 44 -3.66 13.15 -9.79
CA ALA A 44 -3.80 11.73 -9.46
C ALA A 44 -2.64 11.24 -8.58
N ILE A 45 -2.93 10.50 -7.50
CA ILE A 45 -1.90 10.06 -6.54
C ILE A 45 -0.72 9.37 -7.24
N PHE A 46 -1.01 8.33 -8.04
CA PHE A 46 -0.02 7.58 -8.79
C PHE A 46 0.08 8.07 -10.24
N ILE A 47 1.31 8.26 -10.70
CA ILE A 47 1.64 8.70 -12.04
C ILE A 47 2.67 7.78 -12.70
N SER A 48 2.69 7.78 -14.03
CA SER A 48 3.65 7.01 -14.81
C SER A 48 5.03 7.66 -14.75
N TYR A 49 6.07 6.85 -14.61
CA TYR A 49 7.49 7.24 -14.64
C TYR A 49 8.22 6.75 -15.90
N GLN A 50 7.49 6.13 -16.84
CA GLN A 50 8.02 5.62 -18.12
C GLN A 50 7.17 6.20 -19.25
N ASN A 51 6.42 5.35 -19.95
CA ASN A 51 5.51 5.74 -21.03
C ASN A 51 4.43 6.67 -20.48
N CYS A 52 4.16 7.78 -21.19
CA CYS A 52 3.27 8.84 -20.71
C CYS A 52 3.73 9.46 -19.37
N LEU A 53 5.02 9.83 -19.29
CA LEU A 53 5.63 10.43 -18.10
C LEU A 53 4.78 11.55 -17.51
N GLY A 54 4.49 11.41 -16.21
CA GLY A 54 3.74 12.40 -15.45
C GLY A 54 2.22 12.24 -15.45
N GLN A 55 1.68 11.36 -16.30
CA GLN A 55 0.24 11.13 -16.44
C GLN A 55 -0.27 10.10 -15.43
N ARG A 56 -1.59 10.11 -15.18
CA ARG A 56 -2.27 9.13 -14.31
C ARG A 56 -2.02 7.71 -14.80
N VAL A 57 -1.73 6.79 -13.87
CA VAL A 57 -1.68 5.35 -14.18
C VAL A 57 -3.07 4.71 -14.09
N SER A 58 -3.30 3.68 -14.91
CA SER A 58 -4.51 2.85 -14.84
C SER A 58 -4.49 1.92 -13.63
N SER A 59 -5.69 1.47 -13.22
CA SER A 59 -5.86 0.42 -12.20
C SER A 59 -5.13 -0.88 -12.58
N SER A 60 -5.13 -1.23 -13.88
CA SER A 60 -4.42 -2.40 -14.41
C SER A 60 -2.91 -2.32 -14.22
N SER A 61 -2.31 -1.14 -14.46
CA SER A 61 -0.88 -0.91 -14.22
C SER A 61 -0.53 -1.00 -12.75
N ILE A 62 -1.33 -0.39 -11.87
CA ILE A 62 -1.14 -0.50 -10.41
C ILE A 62 -1.22 -1.98 -9.98
N GLY A 63 -2.23 -2.71 -10.46
CA GLY A 63 -2.40 -4.13 -10.15
C GLY A 63 -1.25 -5.00 -10.67
N ARG A 64 -0.65 -4.64 -11.81
CA ARG A 64 0.57 -5.30 -12.32
C ARG A 64 1.78 -5.00 -11.42
N TRP A 65 2.00 -3.74 -11.04
CA TRP A 65 3.11 -3.35 -10.16
C TRP A 65 3.06 -4.09 -8.83
N ILE A 66 1.87 -4.15 -8.21
CA ILE A 66 1.65 -4.90 -6.97
C ILE A 66 2.10 -6.36 -7.10
N ARG A 67 1.65 -7.06 -8.16
CA ARG A 67 1.98 -8.47 -8.38
C ARG A 67 3.49 -8.69 -8.57
N ILE A 68 4.12 -7.82 -9.36
CA ILE A 68 5.57 -7.86 -9.59
C ILE A 68 6.33 -7.62 -8.29
N THR A 69 5.92 -6.62 -7.50
CA THR A 69 6.57 -6.31 -6.21
C THR A 69 6.49 -7.49 -5.25
N ILE A 70 5.33 -8.14 -5.10
CA ILE A 70 5.19 -9.33 -4.26
C ILE A 70 6.12 -10.44 -4.76
N ALA A 71 6.06 -10.77 -6.06
CA ALA A 71 6.92 -11.80 -6.62
C ALA A 71 8.42 -11.52 -6.40
N ASN A 72 8.84 -10.26 -6.55
CA ASN A 72 10.24 -9.86 -6.33
C ASN A 72 10.66 -10.00 -4.87
N ILE A 73 9.78 -9.71 -3.90
CA ILE A 73 10.07 -9.88 -2.48
C ILE A 73 10.28 -11.36 -2.14
N TYR A 74 9.42 -12.26 -2.62
CA TYR A 74 9.58 -13.71 -2.42
C TYR A 74 10.90 -14.21 -3.00
N LYS A 75 11.22 -13.80 -4.24
CA LYS A 75 12.50 -14.14 -4.89
C LYS A 75 13.71 -13.63 -4.11
N ALA A 76 13.67 -12.39 -3.62
CA ALA A 76 14.75 -11.80 -2.82
C ALA A 76 14.97 -12.54 -1.49
N GLN A 77 13.93 -13.21 -0.98
CA GLN A 77 14.01 -14.05 0.23
C GLN A 77 14.29 -15.53 -0.08
N ALA A 78 14.58 -15.88 -1.34
CA ALA A 78 14.76 -17.27 -1.80
C ALA A 78 13.56 -18.19 -1.47
N LEU A 79 12.34 -17.63 -1.46
CA LEU A 79 11.10 -18.37 -1.23
C LEU A 79 10.36 -18.65 -2.55
N PRO A 80 9.59 -19.76 -2.64
CA PRO A 80 8.77 -20.04 -3.80
C PRO A 80 7.69 -18.97 -3.98
N VAL A 81 7.54 -18.47 -5.20
CA VAL A 81 6.53 -17.45 -5.53
C VAL A 81 5.15 -18.11 -5.63
N PRO A 82 4.11 -17.57 -4.97
CA PRO A 82 2.74 -18.09 -5.09
C PRO A 82 2.23 -18.06 -6.54
N SER A 83 1.52 -19.12 -6.97
CA SER A 83 1.01 -19.29 -8.35
C SER A 83 -0.08 -18.30 -8.75
N HIS A 84 -0.79 -17.69 -7.79
CA HIS A 84 -1.95 -16.82 -8.04
C HIS A 84 -1.91 -15.51 -7.26
N ILE A 85 -0.87 -14.70 -7.47
CA ILE A 85 -0.82 -13.35 -6.90
C ILE A 85 -1.81 -12.45 -7.63
N MET A 86 -2.86 -12.01 -6.94
CA MET A 86 -3.77 -10.96 -7.41
C MET A 86 -3.59 -9.69 -6.58
N ALA A 87 -3.83 -8.52 -7.17
CA ALA A 87 -3.82 -7.26 -6.40
C ALA A 87 -4.85 -7.30 -5.26
N HIS A 88 -6.00 -7.94 -5.50
CA HIS A 88 -7.03 -8.17 -4.49
C HIS A 88 -6.60 -9.11 -3.35
N SER A 89 -5.62 -10.00 -3.56
CA SER A 89 -5.11 -10.89 -2.52
C SER A 89 -4.52 -10.11 -1.34
N ILE A 90 -3.97 -8.90 -1.58
CA ILE A 90 -3.50 -8.01 -0.49
C ILE A 90 -4.63 -7.69 0.48
N ARG A 91 -5.84 -7.41 -0.01
CA ARG A 91 -6.99 -7.13 0.86
C ARG A 91 -7.30 -8.33 1.73
N SER A 92 -7.30 -9.54 1.16
CA SER A 92 -7.54 -10.77 1.93
C SER A 92 -6.48 -10.95 3.02
N VAL A 93 -5.19 -10.88 2.65
CA VAL A 93 -4.07 -11.02 3.61
C VAL A 93 -4.12 -9.98 4.73
N ALA A 94 -4.41 -8.72 4.41
CA ALA A 94 -4.56 -7.67 5.41
C ALA A 94 -5.70 -7.95 6.40
N THR A 95 -6.76 -8.64 5.96
CA THR A 95 -7.89 -9.05 6.81
C THR A 95 -7.47 -10.14 7.76
N THR A 96 -6.82 -11.17 7.23
CA THR A 96 -6.35 -12.31 8.01
C THR A 96 -5.35 -11.82 9.05
N ALA A 97 -4.49 -10.86 8.71
CA ALA A 97 -3.59 -10.21 9.64
C ALA A 97 -4.33 -9.40 10.71
N ALA A 98 -5.32 -8.58 10.33
CA ALA A 98 -6.12 -7.83 11.29
C ALA A 98 -6.85 -8.75 12.29
N TRP A 99 -7.47 -9.81 11.77
CA TRP A 99 -8.13 -10.85 12.56
C TRP A 99 -7.16 -11.57 13.49
N SER A 100 -5.98 -11.97 13.01
CA SER A 100 -4.97 -12.63 13.84
C SER A 100 -4.41 -11.71 14.93
N THR A 101 -4.42 -10.39 14.71
CA THR A 101 -4.09 -9.38 15.72
C THR A 101 -5.26 -8.98 16.62
N GLN A 102 -6.38 -9.72 16.58
CA GLN A 102 -7.57 -9.51 17.41
C GLN A 102 -8.26 -8.16 17.17
N ALA A 103 -8.19 -7.62 15.94
CA ALA A 103 -9.03 -6.49 15.56
C ALA A 103 -10.51 -6.91 15.56
N SER A 104 -11.40 -6.00 15.97
CA SER A 104 -12.84 -6.28 15.97
C SER A 104 -13.36 -6.51 14.54
N VAL A 105 -14.45 -7.27 14.42
CA VAL A 105 -15.13 -7.49 13.13
C VAL A 105 -15.64 -6.15 12.60
N GLU A 106 -16.18 -5.31 13.47
CA GLU A 106 -16.72 -3.99 13.14
C GLU A 106 -15.64 -3.06 12.57
N ASP A 107 -14.47 -3.00 13.21
CA ASP A 107 -13.35 -2.17 12.73
C ASP A 107 -12.79 -2.70 11.42
N THR A 108 -12.73 -4.02 11.27
CA THR A 108 -12.31 -4.67 10.03
C THR A 108 -13.27 -4.36 8.87
N CYS A 109 -14.58 -4.41 9.11
CA CYS A 109 -15.61 -4.11 8.12
C CYS A 109 -15.62 -2.61 7.75
N LYS A 110 -15.51 -1.72 8.75
CA LYS A 110 -15.37 -0.28 8.53
C LYS A 110 -14.14 0.05 7.67
N ALA A 111 -12.97 -0.51 8.01
CA ALA A 111 -11.72 -0.27 7.29
C ALA A 111 -11.79 -0.77 5.83
N LYS A 112 -12.58 -1.81 5.57
CA LYS A 112 -12.78 -2.38 4.24
C LYS A 112 -13.88 -1.75 3.42
N THR A 113 -14.65 -0.84 4.01
CA THR A 113 -15.91 -0.30 3.47
C THR A 113 -16.91 -1.40 3.12
N TRP A 114 -17.02 -2.43 3.97
CA TRP A 114 -18.06 -3.45 3.86
C TRP A 114 -19.33 -2.97 4.56
N SER A 115 -20.47 -3.14 3.91
CA SER A 115 -21.78 -2.71 4.42
C SER A 115 -22.28 -3.57 5.57
N THR A 116 -21.80 -4.81 5.68
CA THR A 116 -22.18 -5.79 6.71
C THR A 116 -20.98 -6.64 7.10
N PRO A 117 -20.96 -7.17 8.34
CA PRO A 117 -20.08 -8.26 8.77
C PRO A 117 -20.13 -9.47 7.84
#